data_AF-A0A0F9MVM6-F1
#
_entry.id   AF-A0A0F9MVM6-F1
#
_cell.length_a   1.000
_cell.length_b   1.000
_cell.length_c   1.000
_cell.angle_alpha   90.00
_cell.angle_beta   90.00
_cell.angle_gamma   90.00
#
_symmetry.space_group_name_H-M   'P 1'
#
loop_
_entity.id
_entity.type
_entity.pdbx_description
1 polymer ?
#
loop_
_entity_poly.entity_id
_entity_poly.type
_entity_poly.pdbx_seq_one_letter_code
_entity_poly.pdbx_strand_id
1 'polypeptide(L)'
;MAKKKRTLASIKKEEKDNINKKWKISTCHEGAKCWCRIISTVDATSKDEGFENCIVPSGSIYKEYAQYIVKIHNEWLKNEK
;
A
#
# COMPACT_ATOMS: atom_id res chain seq x y z
N MET A 1 18.49 6.71 -15.70
CA MET A 1 17.95 5.71 -14.76
C MET A 1 17.33 4.57 -15.56
N ALA A 2 17.87 3.35 -15.47
CA ALA A 2 17.37 2.21 -16.23
C ALA A 2 16.01 1.77 -15.68
N LYS A 3 14.95 1.83 -16.50
CA LYS A 3 13.65 1.23 -16.15
C LYS A 3 13.82 -0.29 -16.18
N LYS A 4 13.88 -0.92 -15.01
CA LYS A 4 13.91 -2.38 -14.88
C LYS A 4 12.64 -2.94 -15.56
N LYS A 5 12.78 -3.82 -16.56
CA LYS A 5 11.62 -4.49 -17.18
C LYS A 5 10.98 -5.40 -16.13
N ARG A 6 9.77 -5.05 -15.68
CA ARG A 6 8.96 -5.91 -14.80
C ARG A 6 8.39 -7.08 -15.61
N THR A 7 8.39 -8.27 -15.00
CA THR A 7 7.79 -9.48 -15.59
C THR A 7 6.48 -9.79 -14.89
N LEU A 8 5.60 -10.56 -15.54
CA LEU A 8 4.34 -10.97 -14.92
C LEU A 8 4.56 -11.79 -13.63
N ALA A 9 5.63 -12.59 -13.60
CA ALA A 9 6.01 -13.40 -12.45
C ALA A 9 6.49 -12.56 -11.26
N SER A 10 7.25 -11.48 -11.52
CA SER A 10 7.69 -10.58 -10.44
C SER A 10 6.51 -9.82 -9.82
N ILE A 11 5.55 -9.37 -10.64
CA ILE A 11 4.33 -8.69 -10.16
C ILE A 11 3.50 -9.62 -9.25
N LYS A 12 3.22 -10.85 -9.69
CA LYS A 12 2.44 -11.82 -8.90
C LYS A 12 3.11 -12.17 -7.55
N LYS A 13 4.44 -12.24 -7.54
CA LYS A 13 5.18 -12.49 -6.30
C LYS A 13 5.05 -11.32 -5.34
N GLU A 14 5.22 -10.08 -5.83
CA GLU A 14 5.04 -8.85 -5.05
C GLU A 14 3.62 -8.73 -4.48
N GLU A 15 2.59 -9.01 -5.28
CA GLU A 15 1.19 -9.02 -4.81
C GLU A 15 0.98 -9.99 -3.65
N LYS A 16 1.46 -11.23 -3.80
CA LYS A 16 1.35 -12.25 -2.74
C LYS A 16 2.10 -11.85 -1.48
N ASP A 17 3.28 -11.27 -1.63
CA ASP A 17 4.09 -10.82 -0.49
C ASP A 17 3.43 -9.63 0.22
N ASN A 18 2.80 -8.72 -0.52
CA ASN A 18 2.14 -7.53 0.03
C ASN A 18 0.84 -7.85 0.78
N ILE A 19 0.08 -8.86 0.35
CA ILE A 19 -1.13 -9.33 1.06
C ILE A 19 -0.79 -9.90 2.44
N ASN A 20 0.35 -10.58 2.58
CA ASN A 20 0.73 -11.22 3.84
C ASN A 20 1.39 -10.26 4.86
N LYS A 21 1.49 -8.98 4.52
CA LYS A 21 2.10 -7.94 5.36
C LYS A 21 1.05 -7.02 5.94
N LYS A 22 1.35 -6.45 7.12
CA LYS A 22 0.53 -5.38 7.69
C LYS A 22 0.56 -4.14 6.80
N TRP A 23 -0.58 -3.50 6.69
CA TRP A 23 -0.73 -2.25 5.92
C TRP A 23 -0.78 -1.04 6.85
N LYS A 24 -0.35 0.10 6.32
CA LYS A 24 -0.39 1.42 6.97
C LYS A 24 -0.99 2.45 6.02
N ILE A 25 -1.37 3.58 6.61
CA ILE A 25 -1.95 4.71 5.91
C ILE A 25 -0.98 5.89 6.00
N SER A 26 -0.79 6.58 4.88
CA SER A 26 -0.05 7.84 4.82
C SER A 26 -0.82 8.93 4.08
N THR A 27 -0.38 10.18 4.28
CA THR A 27 -0.89 11.33 3.54
C THR A 27 -0.26 11.38 2.15
N CYS A 28 -0.99 11.94 1.18
CA CYS A 28 -0.42 12.28 -0.12
C CYS A 28 0.37 13.60 -0.04
N HIS A 29 0.88 14.07 -1.18
CA HIS A 29 1.66 15.32 -1.30
C HIS A 29 0.89 16.58 -0.85
N GLU A 30 -0.44 16.59 -0.97
CA GLU A 30 -1.33 17.65 -0.45
C GLU A 30 -1.47 17.63 1.10
N GLY A 31 -0.84 16.66 1.76
CA GLY A 31 -0.83 16.54 3.21
C GLY A 31 -2.15 16.08 3.83
N ALA A 32 -2.32 16.37 5.12
CA ALA A 32 -3.41 15.82 5.93
C ALA A 32 -4.81 16.36 5.55
N LYS A 33 -4.88 17.56 4.97
CA LYS A 33 -6.13 18.21 4.55
C LYS A 33 -6.75 17.58 3.31
N CYS A 34 -5.97 16.81 2.55
CA CYS A 34 -6.48 16.10 1.39
C CYS A 34 -7.54 15.08 1.77
N TRP A 35 -8.53 14.91 0.88
CA TRP A 35 -9.59 13.93 1.00
C TRP A 35 -9.11 12.48 0.86
N CYS A 36 -7.97 12.27 0.19
CA CYS A 36 -7.45 10.94 -0.11
C CYS A 36 -6.40 10.45 0.89
N ARG A 37 -6.12 9.15 0.85
CA ARG A 37 -5.02 8.52 1.57
C ARG A 37 -4.32 7.46 0.73
N ILE A 38 -3.03 7.27 1.02
CA ILE A 38 -2.20 6.23 0.39
C ILE A 38 -2.17 5.02 1.33
N ILE A 39 -2.28 3.82 0.77
CA ILE A 39 -2.09 2.56 1.49
C ILE A 39 -0.79 1.92 1.03
N SER A 40 0.07 1.58 1.99
CA SER A 40 1.35 0.90 1.77
C SER A 40 1.59 -0.16 2.84
N THR A 41 2.54 -1.05 2.62
CA THR A 41 2.96 -1.99 3.67
C THR A 41 3.75 -1.26 4.76
N VAL A 42 3.75 -1.78 5.98
CA VAL A 42 4.43 -1.12 7.11
C VAL A 42 5.94 -0.94 6.86
N ASP A 43 6.57 -1.92 6.22
CA ASP A 43 7.98 -1.97 5.83
C ASP A 43 8.34 -1.04 4.66
N ALA A 44 7.36 -0.44 3.99
CA ALA A 44 7.62 0.52 2.92
C ALA A 44 8.37 1.75 3.48
N THR A 45 9.59 2.00 3.02
CA THR A 45 10.30 3.24 3.35
C THR A 45 9.91 4.35 2.39
N SER A 46 10.07 5.61 2.81
CA SER A 46 9.83 6.79 1.94
C SER A 46 10.78 6.88 0.75
N LYS A 47 11.86 6.08 0.71
CA LYS A 47 12.73 5.93 -0.47
C LYS A 47 12.23 4.87 -1.45
N ASP A 48 11.32 4.00 -1.01
CA ASP A 48 10.60 3.00 -1.82
C ASP A 48 9.27 3.58 -2.34
N GLU A 49 9.26 4.87 -2.71
CA GLU A 49 8.18 5.49 -3.50
C GLU A 49 8.12 4.94 -4.94
N GLY A 50 8.94 3.93 -5.26
CA GLY A 50 8.66 3.02 -6.35
C GLY A 50 7.42 2.21 -6.01
N PHE A 51 6.50 2.12 -6.98
CA PHE A 51 5.24 1.37 -6.99
C PHE A 51 5.22 -0.07 -6.41
N GLU A 52 6.33 -0.61 -5.92
CA GLU A 52 6.50 -1.97 -5.41
C GLU A 52 5.84 -2.18 -4.03
N ASN A 53 5.78 -1.15 -3.17
CA ASN A 53 5.17 -1.24 -1.83
C ASN A 53 3.90 -0.39 -1.67
N CYS A 54 3.42 0.22 -2.76
CA CYS A 54 2.21 1.02 -2.79
C CYS A 54 1.03 0.14 -3.24
N ILE A 55 0.08 -0.09 -2.34
CA ILE A 55 -1.11 -0.91 -2.60
C ILE A 55 -2.20 -0.03 -3.20
N VAL A 56 -2.42 1.16 -2.61
CA VAL A 56 -3.37 2.15 -3.12
C VAL A 56 -2.67 3.51 -3.21
N PRO A 57 -2.53 4.09 -4.42
CA PRO A 57 -1.86 5.37 -4.60
C PRO A 57 -2.77 6.55 -4.27
N SER A 58 -2.20 7.76 -4.29
CA SER A 58 -2.93 9.00 -4.02
C SER A 58 -4.08 9.22 -5.01
N GLY A 59 -5.15 9.85 -4.55
CA GLY A 59 -6.32 10.16 -5.39
C GLY A 59 -7.19 8.94 -5.74
N SER A 60 -6.90 7.76 -5.20
CA SER A 60 -7.64 6.53 -5.52
C SER A 60 -8.78 6.23 -4.57
N ILE A 61 -8.67 6.66 -3.30
CA ILE A 61 -9.64 6.30 -2.26
C ILE A 61 -9.81 7.42 -1.23
N TYR A 62 -11.04 7.57 -0.74
CA TYR A 62 -11.40 8.49 0.34
C TYR A 62 -10.82 8.02 1.69
N LYS A 63 -10.42 8.96 2.55
CA LYS A 63 -9.68 8.67 3.80
C LYS A 63 -10.40 7.68 4.74
N GLU A 64 -11.73 7.77 4.89
CA GLU A 64 -12.53 6.89 5.77
C GLU A 64 -12.53 5.46 5.23
N TYR A 65 -12.65 5.29 3.91
CA TYR A 65 -12.59 3.97 3.29
C TYR A 65 -11.19 3.36 3.38
N ALA A 66 -10.14 4.18 3.21
CA ALA A 66 -8.77 3.71 3.40
C ALA A 66 -8.54 3.19 4.83
N GLN A 67 -9.05 3.90 5.84
CA GLN A 67 -9.02 3.47 7.24
C GLN A 67 -9.74 2.15 7.45
N TYR A 68 -10.94 2.01 6.89
CA TYR A 68 -11.74 0.80 7.02
C TYR A 68 -11.05 -0.42 6.37
N ILE A 69 -10.52 -0.27 5.15
CA ILE A 69 -9.82 -1.34 4.43
C ILE A 69 -8.60 -1.82 5.20
N VAL A 70 -7.74 -0.89 5.65
CA VAL A 70 -6.52 -1.25 6.40
C VAL A 70 -6.87 -1.93 7.72
N LYS A 71 -7.95 -1.50 8.39
CA LYS A 71 -8.42 -2.15 9.61
C LYS A 71 -8.81 -3.60 9.35
N ILE A 72 -9.71 -3.86 8.40
CA ILE A 72 -10.18 -5.23 8.09
C ILE A 72 -9.00 -6.11 7.68
N HIS A 73 -8.14 -5.62 6.79
CA HIS A 73 -6.98 -6.38 6.32
C HIS A 73 -6.08 -6.82 7.47
N ASN A 74 -5.72 -5.88 8.36
CA ASN A 74 -4.86 -6.16 9.49
C ASN A 74 -5.54 -7.03 10.56
N GLU A 75 -6.87 -7.00 10.67
CA GLU A 75 -7.65 -7.91 11.53
C GLU A 75 -7.68 -9.33 10.96
N TRP A 76 -7.93 -9.47 9.66
CA TRP A 76 -7.86 -10.76 8.97
C TRP A 76 -6.50 -11.43 9.14
N LEU A 77 -5.40 -10.69 8.99
CA LEU A 77 -4.04 -11.20 9.24
C LEU A 77 -3.77 -11.65 10.67
N LYS A 78 -4.50 -11.14 11.66
CA LYS A 78 -4.40 -11.62 13.05
C LYS A 78 -5.16 -12.93 13.25
N ASN A 79 -6.25 -13.12 12.51
CA ASN A 79 -7.12 -14.28 12.65
C ASN A 79 -6.61 -15.50 11.85
N GLU A 80 -5.79 -15.29 10.83
CA GLU A 80 -5.15 -16.36 10.06
C GLU A 80 -3.80 -16.86 10.64
N LYS A 81 -3.36 -16.30 11.76
CA LYS A 81 -2.14 -16.71 12.49
C LYS A 81 -2.47 -17.36 13.81
#